data_AF-A0A382W8Q0-F1
#
_entry.id   AF-A0A382W8Q0-F1
#
_cell.length_a   1.000
_cell.length_b   1.000
_cell.length_c   1.000
_cell.angle_alpha   90.00
_cell.angle_beta   90.00
_cell.angle_gamma   90.00
#
_symmetry.space_group_name_H-M   'P 1'
#
loop_
_entity.id
_entity.type
_entity.pdbx_description
1 polymer ?
#
loop_
_entity_poly.entity_id
_entity_poly.type
_entity_poly.pdbx_seq_one_letter_code
_entity_poly.pdbx_strand_id
1 'polypeptide(L)'
;VYDLVQEANPSEDKLRAAVDFLFEALAFREPSSKESDVYLKILKESIAGLGLKEGVILGLTPIFLDQDALFRPELAQYGKPDKYGRVMLQGHELAVAVNGAFSYLKPDAELKKALQEGRLETREDVRREVTRILSDESIRKPRILQFFHEYFDYDLAGGICKDSKALNAAGGRSKFPNVMFGMTASVDRLIELIVQEDKQVLKELLTTDRIILDPGNDVIYFSTRENLKKPPPRDKKDKKKKPTPEELGYVALAGVERINVRIPAVKYTGGSNVRTLVT
;
A
#
# COMPACT_ATOMS: atom_id res chain seq x y z
N VAL A 1 -24.95 7.91 -0.39
CA VAL A 1 -25.92 6.78 -0.30
C VAL A 1 -26.49 6.63 1.11
N TYR A 2 -25.67 6.53 2.16
CA TYR A 2 -26.18 6.48 3.55
C TYR A 2 -27.11 7.66 3.88
N ASP A 3 -26.70 8.89 3.55
CA ASP A 3 -27.53 10.07 3.85
C ASP A 3 -28.84 10.08 3.04
N LEU A 4 -28.79 9.60 1.79
CA LEU A 4 -29.95 9.51 0.91
C LEU A 4 -31.08 8.66 1.51
N VAL A 5 -30.74 7.54 2.15
CA VAL A 5 -31.73 6.63 2.76
C VAL A 5 -32.29 7.13 4.10
N GLN A 6 -31.74 8.22 4.65
CA GLN A 6 -32.29 8.88 5.84
C GLN A 6 -33.34 9.95 5.50
N GLU A 7 -33.41 10.38 4.24
CA GLU A 7 -34.38 11.38 3.80
C GLU A 7 -35.76 10.77 3.57
N ALA A 8 -36.83 11.50 3.91
CA ALA A 8 -38.19 10.99 3.71
C ALA A 8 -38.62 10.99 2.24
N ASN A 9 -38.17 11.98 1.46
CA ASN A 9 -38.52 12.13 0.05
C ASN A 9 -37.39 12.85 -0.72
N PRO A 10 -36.29 12.14 -1.06
CA PRO A 10 -35.17 12.74 -1.75
C PRO A 10 -35.56 13.20 -3.16
N SER A 11 -34.99 14.32 -3.61
CA SER A 11 -35.20 14.82 -4.96
C SER A 11 -34.55 13.92 -6.01
N GLU A 12 -35.01 14.00 -7.25
CA GLU A 12 -34.40 13.28 -8.37
C GLU A 12 -32.91 13.63 -8.54
N ASP A 13 -32.53 14.88 -8.31
CA ASP A 13 -31.13 15.31 -8.35
C ASP A 13 -30.26 14.57 -7.34
N LYS A 14 -30.79 14.27 -6.14
CA LYS A 14 -30.07 13.48 -5.12
C LYS A 14 -29.98 12.01 -5.50
N LEU A 15 -31.02 11.46 -6.13
CA LEU A 15 -30.99 10.10 -6.67
C LEU A 15 -29.92 9.99 -7.76
N ARG A 16 -29.89 10.95 -8.68
CA ARG A 16 -28.88 11.02 -9.74
C ARG A 16 -27.48 11.19 -9.17
N ALA A 17 -27.29 12.10 -8.21
CA ALA A 17 -26.00 12.28 -7.55
C ALA A 17 -25.52 10.99 -6.86
N ALA A 18 -26.43 10.17 -6.31
CA ALA A 18 -26.06 8.88 -5.74
C ALA A 18 -25.67 7.84 -6.80
N VAL A 19 -26.37 7.81 -7.94
CA VAL A 19 -26.00 6.99 -9.11
C VAL A 19 -24.61 7.38 -9.61
N ASP A 20 -24.41 8.67 -9.89
CA ASP A 20 -23.16 9.16 -10.49
C ASP A 20 -21.98 8.98 -9.54
N PHE A 21 -22.18 9.24 -8.24
CA PHE A 21 -21.17 8.99 -7.21
C PHE A 21 -20.77 7.52 -7.16
N LEU A 22 -21.76 6.61 -7.13
CA LEU A 22 -21.47 5.18 -7.00
C LEU A 22 -20.85 4.62 -8.28
N PHE A 23 -21.32 5.05 -9.45
CA PHE A 23 -20.74 4.70 -10.74
C PHE A 23 -19.27 5.11 -10.80
N GLU A 24 -18.96 6.37 -10.49
CA GLU A 24 -17.60 6.88 -10.52
C GLU A 24 -16.69 6.21 -9.48
N ALA A 25 -17.23 5.86 -8.31
CA ALA A 25 -16.48 5.15 -7.28
C ALA A 25 -16.11 3.71 -7.70
N LEU A 26 -16.90 3.08 -8.56
CA LEU A 26 -16.68 1.70 -9.01
C LEU A 26 -15.95 1.61 -10.34
N ALA A 27 -16.35 2.42 -11.33
CA ALA A 27 -15.79 2.43 -12.68
C ALA A 27 -14.61 3.40 -12.86
N PHE A 28 -14.31 4.23 -11.84
CA PHE A 28 -13.24 5.23 -11.86
C PHE A 28 -13.31 6.26 -13.01
N ARG A 29 -14.49 6.43 -13.60
CA ARG A 29 -14.84 7.47 -14.55
C ARG A 29 -16.25 7.99 -14.30
N GLU A 30 -16.54 9.20 -14.77
CA GLU A 30 -17.90 9.71 -14.73
C GLU A 30 -18.79 8.93 -15.70
N PRO A 31 -20.05 8.65 -15.34
CA PRO A 31 -21.00 8.08 -16.29
C PRO A 31 -21.33 9.11 -17.37
N SER A 32 -21.58 8.62 -18.58
CA SER A 32 -22.26 9.42 -19.59
C SER A 32 -23.70 9.73 -19.15
N SER A 33 -24.30 10.78 -19.73
CA SER A 33 -25.70 11.13 -19.44
C SER A 33 -26.65 9.94 -19.66
N LYS A 34 -26.42 9.15 -20.73
CA LYS A 34 -27.20 7.96 -21.04
C LYS A 34 -27.06 6.87 -19.98
N GLU A 35 -25.84 6.59 -19.52
CA GLU A 35 -25.59 5.61 -18.46
C GLU A 35 -26.25 6.03 -17.15
N SER A 36 -26.07 7.31 -16.78
CA SER A 36 -26.70 7.90 -15.60
C SER A 36 -28.23 7.80 -15.67
N ASP A 37 -28.83 8.09 -16.84
CA ASP A 37 -30.28 7.97 -17.05
C ASP A 37 -30.79 6.53 -16.91
N VAL A 38 -30.04 5.55 -17.43
CA VAL A 38 -30.39 4.12 -17.33
C VAL A 38 -30.41 3.68 -15.87
N TYR A 39 -29.35 3.99 -15.11
CA TYR A 39 -29.27 3.61 -13.71
C TYR A 39 -30.26 4.38 -12.82
N LEU A 40 -30.49 5.66 -13.11
CA LEU A 40 -31.50 6.46 -12.43
C LEU A 40 -32.90 5.87 -12.63
N LYS A 41 -33.22 5.40 -13.85
CA LYS A 41 -34.49 4.73 -14.12
C LYS A 41 -34.65 3.47 -13.27
N ILE A 42 -33.64 2.59 -13.26
CA ILE A 42 -33.66 1.36 -12.45
C ILE A 42 -33.84 1.68 -10.96
N LEU A 43 -33.14 2.70 -10.47
CA LEU A 43 -33.26 3.19 -9.10
C LEU A 43 -34.68 3.65 -8.77
N LYS A 44 -35.28 4.49 -9.63
CA LYS A 44 -36.66 4.99 -9.44
C LYS A 44 -37.69 3.86 -9.46
N GLU A 45 -37.56 2.90 -10.38
CA GLU A 45 -38.43 1.72 -10.45
C GLU A 45 -38.30 0.84 -9.21
N SER A 46 -37.08 0.66 -8.70
CA SER A 46 -36.83 -0.11 -7.47
C SER A 46 -37.43 0.57 -6.24
N ILE A 47 -37.30 1.90 -6.11
CA ILE A 47 -37.92 2.69 -5.04
C ILE A 47 -39.45 2.61 -5.10
N ALA A 48 -40.03 2.71 -6.30
CA ALA A 48 -41.47 2.61 -6.48
C ALA A 48 -42.02 1.22 -6.09
N GLY A 49 -41.26 0.15 -6.34
CA GLY A 49 -41.67 -1.22 -6.03
C GLY A 49 -41.44 -1.66 -4.58
N LEU A 50 -40.36 -1.20 -3.95
CA LEU A 50 -39.87 -1.75 -2.67
C LEU A 50 -39.89 -0.75 -1.52
N GLY A 51 -40.21 0.52 -1.78
CA GLY A 51 -40.02 1.61 -0.83
C GLY A 51 -38.59 2.16 -0.88
N LEU A 52 -38.36 3.27 -0.19
CA LEU A 52 -37.13 4.05 -0.34
C LEU A 52 -35.87 3.30 0.08
N LYS A 53 -35.85 2.68 1.27
CA LYS A 53 -34.62 2.10 1.82
C LYS A 53 -34.16 0.89 1.02
N GLU A 54 -35.04 -0.10 0.86
CA GLU A 54 -34.79 -1.32 0.11
C GLU A 54 -34.61 -1.03 -1.39
N GLY A 55 -35.42 -0.12 -1.93
CA GLY A 55 -35.34 0.30 -3.33
C GLY A 55 -34.05 1.03 -3.69
N VAL A 56 -33.50 1.86 -2.80
CA VAL A 56 -32.19 2.49 -3.02
C VAL A 56 -31.07 1.45 -3.01
N ILE A 57 -31.07 0.54 -2.04
CA ILE A 57 -30.03 -0.50 -1.94
C ILE A 57 -30.05 -1.41 -3.16
N LEU A 58 -31.23 -1.96 -3.50
CA LEU A 58 -31.36 -2.89 -4.61
C LEU A 58 -31.27 -2.19 -5.98
N GLY A 59 -31.78 -0.97 -6.10
CA GLY A 59 -31.73 -0.20 -7.35
C GLY A 59 -30.33 0.28 -7.73
N LEU A 60 -29.43 0.45 -6.75
CA LEU A 60 -28.02 0.80 -6.99
C LEU A 60 -27.13 -0.43 -7.23
N THR A 61 -27.54 -1.61 -6.76
CA THR A 61 -26.77 -2.87 -6.92
C THR A 61 -26.34 -3.16 -8.37
N PRO A 62 -27.16 -2.92 -9.42
CA PRO A 62 -26.77 -3.18 -10.80
C PRO A 62 -25.52 -2.43 -11.28
N ILE A 63 -25.15 -1.31 -10.65
CA ILE A 63 -23.91 -0.59 -11.00
C ILE A 63 -22.67 -1.43 -10.66
N PHE A 64 -22.73 -2.30 -9.64
CA PHE A 64 -21.64 -3.24 -9.33
C PHE A 64 -21.43 -4.29 -10.41
N LEU A 65 -22.41 -4.47 -11.30
CA LEU A 65 -22.34 -5.39 -12.43
C LEU A 65 -22.09 -4.66 -13.76
N ASP A 66 -21.86 -3.35 -13.72
CA ASP A 66 -21.43 -2.60 -14.90
C ASP A 66 -20.10 -3.17 -15.40
N GLN A 67 -19.92 -3.19 -16.73
CA GLN A 67 -18.72 -3.74 -17.34
C GLN A 67 -17.46 -3.00 -16.85
N ASP A 68 -17.53 -1.68 -16.70
CA ASP A 68 -16.40 -0.86 -16.31
C ASP A 68 -16.19 -0.87 -14.79
N ALA A 69 -17.17 -1.34 -14.01
CA ALA A 69 -17.01 -1.64 -12.60
C ALA A 69 -16.39 -3.03 -12.35
N LEU A 70 -16.76 -4.02 -13.16
CA LEU A 70 -16.27 -5.40 -13.03
C LEU A 70 -14.88 -5.58 -13.65
N PHE A 71 -14.63 -4.89 -14.75
CA PHE A 71 -13.41 -4.99 -15.52
C PHE A 71 -12.72 -3.63 -15.58
N ARG A 72 -11.39 -3.65 -15.73
CA ARG A 72 -10.65 -2.47 -16.19
C ARG A 72 -10.56 -2.56 -17.71
N PRO A 73 -11.47 -1.92 -18.48
CA PRO A 73 -11.40 -1.99 -19.94
C PRO A 73 -10.12 -1.33 -20.43
N GLU A 74 -9.37 -2.07 -21.25
CA GLU A 74 -8.19 -1.60 -21.99
C GLU A 74 -8.36 -2.03 -23.45
N LEU A 75 -9.50 -1.66 -24.03
CA LEU A 75 -9.93 -2.17 -25.32
C LEU A 75 -9.14 -1.54 -26.46
N ALA A 76 -8.57 -0.35 -26.25
CA ALA A 76 -7.75 0.37 -27.23
C ALA A 76 -8.45 0.47 -28.61
N GLN A 77 -9.77 0.70 -28.60
CA GLN A 77 -10.63 0.66 -29.79
C GLN A 77 -10.23 1.70 -30.85
N TYR A 78 -9.55 2.76 -30.44
CA TYR A 78 -9.16 3.88 -31.27
C TYR A 78 -7.65 4.12 -31.17
N GLY A 79 -7.06 4.66 -32.24
CA GLY A 79 -5.64 4.99 -32.30
C GLY A 79 -4.94 4.33 -33.48
N LYS A 80 -3.69 4.76 -33.72
CA LYS A 80 -2.84 4.19 -34.77
C LYS A 80 -1.88 3.19 -34.12
N PRO A 81 -1.88 1.92 -34.54
CA PRO A 81 -0.91 0.94 -34.06
C PRO A 81 0.53 1.37 -34.40
N ASP A 82 1.45 1.09 -33.50
CA ASP A 82 2.87 1.22 -33.78
C ASP A 82 3.40 0.07 -34.67
N LYS A 83 4.70 0.06 -34.95
CA LYS A 83 5.34 -0.97 -35.78
C LYS A 83 5.22 -2.41 -35.23
N TYR A 84 4.80 -2.58 -33.99
CA TYR A 84 4.57 -3.87 -33.33
C TYR A 84 3.07 -4.17 -33.14
N GLY A 85 2.18 -3.35 -33.70
CA GLY A 85 0.73 -3.52 -33.55
C GLY A 85 0.18 -3.03 -32.21
N ARG A 86 0.98 -2.33 -31.39
CA ARG A 86 0.54 -1.82 -30.09
C ARG A 86 -0.19 -0.49 -30.28
N VAL A 87 -1.34 -0.34 -29.63
CA VAL A 87 -2.12 0.90 -29.63
C VAL A 87 -2.01 1.53 -28.25
N MET A 88 -1.76 2.85 -28.21
CA MET A 88 -1.77 3.59 -26.96
C MET A 88 -3.21 3.75 -26.49
N LEU A 89 -3.50 3.40 -25.23
CA LEU A 89 -4.80 3.67 -24.61
C LEU A 89 -5.13 5.16 -24.72
N GLN A 90 -6.42 5.47 -24.84
CA GLN A 90 -6.91 6.84 -25.03
C GLN A 90 -8.05 7.15 -24.07
N GLY A 91 -8.29 8.44 -23.84
CA GLY A 91 -9.42 8.91 -23.07
C GLY A 91 -9.43 8.36 -21.63
N HIS A 92 -10.59 7.86 -21.20
CA HIS A 92 -10.79 7.34 -19.85
C HIS A 92 -9.95 6.08 -19.58
N GLU A 93 -9.77 5.19 -20.56
CA GLU A 93 -8.94 3.99 -20.38
C GLU A 93 -7.51 4.38 -19.99
N LEU A 94 -6.95 5.40 -20.64
CA LEU A 94 -5.61 5.91 -20.31
C LEU A 94 -5.55 6.55 -18.92
N ALA A 95 -6.52 7.39 -18.58
CA ALA A 95 -6.57 8.04 -17.27
C ALA A 95 -6.69 7.02 -16.12
N VAL A 96 -7.57 6.03 -16.28
CA VAL A 96 -7.75 4.95 -15.31
C VAL A 96 -6.51 4.06 -15.23
N ALA A 97 -5.84 3.76 -16.35
CA ALA A 97 -4.60 2.99 -16.35
C ALA A 97 -3.44 3.74 -15.64
N VAL A 98 -3.26 5.03 -15.93
CA VAL A 98 -2.23 5.86 -15.28
C VAL A 98 -2.48 5.96 -13.78
N ASN A 99 -3.71 6.28 -13.37
CA ASN A 99 -4.07 6.35 -11.96
C ASN A 99 -3.96 4.98 -11.27
N GLY A 100 -4.43 3.92 -11.95
CA GLY A 100 -4.40 2.54 -11.48
C GLY A 100 -2.98 1.98 -11.32
N ALA A 101 -1.96 2.58 -11.93
CA ALA A 101 -0.57 2.22 -11.69
C ALA A 101 -0.08 2.63 -10.29
N PHE A 102 -0.74 3.59 -9.65
CA PHE A 102 -0.30 4.16 -8.36
C PHE A 102 -1.33 3.97 -7.25
N SER A 103 -2.63 4.01 -7.57
CA SER A 103 -3.72 4.10 -6.60
C SER A 103 -4.76 2.97 -6.77
N TYR A 104 -5.51 2.71 -5.71
CA TYR A 104 -6.73 1.89 -5.71
C TYR A 104 -8.00 2.75 -5.74
N LEU A 105 -7.85 4.07 -5.71
CA LEU A 105 -8.95 5.03 -5.73
C LEU A 105 -9.11 5.61 -7.13
N LYS A 106 -10.21 6.33 -7.36
CA LYS A 106 -10.46 7.05 -8.62
C LYS A 106 -9.39 8.10 -8.94
N PRO A 107 -9.20 8.47 -10.23
CA PRO A 107 -8.35 9.57 -10.64
C PRO A 107 -8.58 10.86 -9.84
N ASP A 108 -7.49 11.55 -9.52
CA ASP A 108 -7.53 12.86 -8.86
C ASP A 108 -8.13 13.94 -9.79
N ALA A 109 -8.43 15.10 -9.21
CA ALA A 109 -9.08 16.18 -9.95
C ALA A 109 -8.20 16.72 -11.09
N GLU A 110 -6.88 16.74 -10.91
CA GLU A 110 -5.95 17.26 -11.91
C GLU A 110 -5.84 16.34 -13.13
N LEU A 111 -5.78 15.03 -12.92
CA LEU A 111 -5.75 14.04 -14.00
C LEU A 111 -7.07 14.02 -14.76
N LYS A 112 -8.21 14.16 -14.07
CA LYS A 112 -9.53 14.32 -14.71
C LYS A 112 -9.59 15.58 -15.55
N LYS A 113 -9.10 16.70 -15.02
CA LYS A 113 -9.03 17.97 -15.75
C LYS A 113 -8.13 17.85 -16.97
N ALA A 114 -6.96 17.20 -16.85
CA ALA A 114 -6.07 16.95 -17.98
C ALA A 114 -6.76 16.12 -19.08
N LEU A 115 -7.52 15.10 -18.69
CA LEU A 115 -8.34 14.33 -19.63
C LEU A 115 -9.40 15.19 -20.33
N GLN A 116 -10.19 15.97 -19.57
CA GLN A 116 -11.25 16.82 -20.11
C GLN A 116 -10.72 17.92 -21.05
N GLU A 117 -9.52 18.43 -20.79
CA GLU A 117 -8.88 19.48 -21.59
C GLU A 117 -8.08 18.93 -22.79
N GLY A 118 -8.10 17.61 -23.04
CA GLY A 118 -7.31 16.99 -24.11
C GLY A 118 -5.80 17.02 -23.88
N ARG A 119 -5.37 17.22 -22.62
CA ARG A 119 -3.97 17.20 -22.20
C ARG A 119 -3.54 15.81 -21.71
N LEU A 120 -4.16 14.74 -22.18
CA LEU A 120 -3.81 13.36 -21.86
C LEU A 120 -3.93 12.48 -23.10
N GLU A 121 -3.23 12.86 -24.17
CA GLU A 121 -3.30 12.16 -25.46
C GLU A 121 -1.95 11.64 -25.93
N THR A 122 -0.87 12.35 -25.57
CA THR A 122 0.47 12.04 -26.04
C THR A 122 1.33 11.37 -24.98
N ARG A 123 2.45 10.77 -25.40
CA ARG A 123 3.44 10.22 -24.46
C ARG A 123 4.02 11.29 -23.53
N GLU A 124 4.17 12.52 -24.02
CA GLU A 124 4.68 13.62 -23.21
C GLU A 124 3.64 14.10 -22.18
N ASP A 125 2.36 14.05 -22.53
CA ASP A 125 1.29 14.28 -21.56
C ASP A 125 1.28 13.23 -20.45
N VAL A 126 1.36 11.95 -20.82
CA VAL A 126 1.44 10.85 -19.85
C VAL A 126 2.67 11.02 -18.97
N ARG A 127 3.84 11.32 -19.55
CA ARG A 127 5.06 11.58 -18.78
C ARG A 127 4.84 12.71 -17.78
N ARG A 128 4.26 13.84 -18.21
CA ARG A 128 3.99 14.99 -17.33
C ARG A 128 3.09 14.59 -16.16
N GLU A 129 1.96 13.91 -16.41
CA GLU A 129 1.03 13.52 -15.35
C GLU A 129 1.62 12.46 -14.42
N VAL A 130 2.37 11.48 -14.95
CA VAL A 130 3.08 10.49 -14.13
C VAL A 130 4.14 11.16 -13.25
N THR A 131 4.94 12.07 -13.81
CA THR A 131 5.95 12.81 -13.03
C THR A 131 5.29 13.67 -11.96
N ARG A 132 4.18 14.34 -12.27
CA ARG A 132 3.38 15.09 -11.29
C ARG A 132 2.94 14.20 -10.14
N ILE A 133 2.28 13.07 -10.45
CA ILE A 133 1.80 12.12 -9.44
C ILE A 133 2.95 11.63 -8.56
N LEU A 134 4.06 11.21 -9.18
CA LEU A 134 5.24 10.71 -8.47
C LEU A 134 5.87 11.75 -7.54
N SER A 135 5.89 13.02 -7.95
CA SER A 135 6.51 14.11 -7.20
C SER A 135 5.63 14.65 -6.06
N ASP A 136 4.33 14.41 -6.11
CA ASP A 136 3.38 14.89 -5.09
C ASP A 136 3.25 13.89 -3.93
N GLU A 137 3.90 14.16 -2.81
CA GLU A 137 3.85 13.30 -1.60
C GLU A 137 2.44 13.18 -0.98
N SER A 138 1.52 14.11 -1.26
CA SER A 138 0.15 14.07 -0.73
C SER A 138 -0.69 12.96 -1.38
N ILE A 139 -0.33 12.56 -2.60
CA ILE A 139 -0.99 11.46 -3.31
C ILE A 139 -0.44 10.15 -2.76
N ARG A 140 -1.28 9.35 -2.09
CA ARG A 140 -0.90 8.02 -1.64
C ARG A 140 -0.70 7.08 -2.84
N LYS A 141 0.45 6.40 -2.90
CA LYS A 141 0.84 5.50 -4.01
C LYS A 141 1.01 4.05 -3.54
N PRO A 142 -0.02 3.42 -2.96
CA PRO A 142 0.16 2.10 -2.33
C PRO A 142 0.59 1.00 -3.32
N ARG A 143 0.39 1.18 -4.63
CA ARG A 143 0.81 0.21 -5.64
C ARG A 143 2.32 0.11 -5.82
N ILE A 144 3.08 1.12 -5.41
CA ILE A 144 4.54 1.03 -5.41
C ILE A 144 4.99 -0.09 -4.47
N LEU A 145 4.46 -0.14 -3.25
CA LEU A 145 4.73 -1.25 -2.33
C LEU A 145 4.17 -2.58 -2.83
N GLN A 146 2.96 -2.56 -3.39
CA GLN A 146 2.34 -3.75 -3.98
C GLN A 146 3.24 -4.40 -5.04
N PHE A 147 3.89 -3.61 -5.89
CA PHE A 147 4.85 -4.14 -6.87
C PHE A 147 5.97 -4.94 -6.19
N PHE A 148 6.49 -4.47 -5.06
CA PHE A 148 7.54 -5.18 -4.34
C PHE A 148 7.02 -6.42 -3.60
N HIS A 149 5.78 -6.40 -3.09
CA HIS A 149 5.11 -7.61 -2.61
C HIS A 149 5.02 -8.65 -3.72
N GLU A 150 4.49 -8.29 -4.88
CA GLU A 150 4.31 -9.21 -6.02
C GLU A 150 5.64 -9.68 -6.64
N TYR A 151 6.68 -8.85 -6.62
CA TYR A 151 7.97 -9.20 -7.23
C TYR A 151 8.81 -10.14 -6.35
N PHE A 152 8.71 -10.01 -5.02
CA PHE A 152 9.56 -10.75 -4.07
C PHE A 152 8.80 -11.74 -3.18
N ASP A 153 7.47 -11.65 -3.10
CA ASP A 153 6.58 -12.45 -2.24
C ASP A 153 7.01 -12.46 -0.76
N TYR A 154 7.67 -11.39 -0.28
CA TYR A 154 8.21 -11.35 1.08
C TYR A 154 7.12 -11.26 2.14
N ASP A 155 5.95 -10.72 1.81
CA ASP A 155 4.78 -10.65 2.67
C ASP A 155 4.16 -12.04 2.93
N LEU A 156 4.40 -12.99 2.03
CA LEU A 156 3.99 -14.39 2.19
C LEU A 156 4.92 -15.19 3.12
N ALA A 157 6.00 -14.60 3.64
CA ALA A 157 6.99 -15.30 4.46
C ALA A 157 6.40 -15.98 5.71
N GLY A 158 5.33 -15.41 6.29
CA GLY A 158 4.62 -16.03 7.41
C GLY A 158 3.83 -17.30 7.05
N GLY A 159 3.46 -17.47 5.77
CA GLY A 159 2.84 -18.69 5.26
C GLY A 159 3.83 -19.83 5.03
N ILE A 160 5.13 -19.56 5.04
CA ILE A 160 6.16 -20.59 4.88
C ILE A 160 6.30 -21.38 6.17
N CYS A 161 5.77 -22.60 6.17
CA CYS A 161 5.89 -23.52 7.31
C CYS A 161 7.37 -23.80 7.63
N LYS A 162 7.77 -23.58 8.88
CA LYS A 162 9.08 -23.97 9.41
C LYS A 162 8.91 -25.12 10.39
N ASP A 163 9.86 -26.03 10.40
CA ASP A 163 9.92 -27.04 11.45
C ASP A 163 10.20 -26.35 12.80
N SER A 164 9.20 -26.38 13.68
CA SER A 164 9.26 -25.75 15.00
C SER A 164 10.41 -26.29 15.85
N LYS A 165 10.80 -27.57 15.69
CA LYS A 165 11.92 -28.14 16.45
C LYS A 165 13.25 -27.54 16.00
N ALA A 166 13.53 -27.54 14.69
CA ALA A 166 14.72 -26.91 14.13
C ALA A 166 14.79 -25.41 14.44
N LEU A 167 13.65 -24.70 14.37
CA LEU A 167 13.59 -23.29 14.71
C LEU A 167 13.89 -23.02 16.19
N ASN A 168 13.32 -23.81 17.10
CA ASN A 168 13.58 -23.67 18.54
C ASN A 168 15.04 -24.00 18.90
N ALA A 169 15.60 -25.07 18.31
CA ALA A 169 17.03 -25.36 18.42
C ALA A 169 17.90 -24.21 17.89
N ALA A 170 17.36 -23.46 16.93
CA ALA A 170 17.97 -22.27 16.38
C ALA A 170 17.79 -20.99 17.24
N GLY A 171 17.20 -21.09 18.43
CA GLY A 171 16.91 -19.93 19.27
C GLY A 171 15.75 -19.07 18.76
N GLY A 172 15.04 -19.50 17.72
CA GLY A 172 13.75 -18.94 17.34
C GLY A 172 12.66 -19.40 18.32
N ARG A 173 11.51 -18.72 18.32
CA ARG A 173 10.36 -19.09 19.17
C ARG A 173 9.25 -19.73 18.36
N SER A 174 8.39 -20.51 19.03
CA SER A 174 7.26 -21.25 18.45
C SER A 174 6.16 -20.39 17.79
N LYS A 175 6.25 -19.06 17.82
CA LYS A 175 5.30 -18.11 17.18
C LYS A 175 5.83 -17.54 15.87
N PHE A 176 6.53 -18.35 15.08
CA PHE A 176 7.20 -17.92 13.84
C PHE A 176 6.29 -17.20 12.84
N PRO A 177 5.10 -17.70 12.48
CA PRO A 177 4.25 -17.04 11.49
C PRO A 177 3.91 -15.60 11.89
N ASN A 178 3.49 -15.38 13.14
CA ASN A 178 3.09 -14.07 13.64
C ASN A 178 4.26 -13.07 13.63
N VAL A 179 5.47 -13.55 13.93
CA VAL A 179 6.68 -12.73 13.89
C VAL A 179 6.98 -12.32 12.46
N MET A 180 6.95 -13.26 11.52
CA MET A 180 7.20 -12.95 10.10
C MET A 180 6.17 -11.96 9.55
N PHE A 181 4.87 -12.16 9.85
CA PHE A 181 3.83 -11.20 9.44
C PHE A 181 4.02 -9.82 10.09
N GLY A 182 4.49 -9.76 11.34
CA GLY A 182 4.83 -8.49 11.98
C GLY A 182 6.03 -7.81 11.34
N MET A 183 7.04 -8.58 10.94
CA MET A 183 8.24 -8.08 10.27
C MET A 183 7.99 -7.60 8.84
N THR A 184 6.90 -8.03 8.19
CA THR A 184 6.50 -7.51 6.87
C THR A 184 6.41 -5.98 6.88
N ALA A 185 5.75 -5.38 7.89
CA ALA A 185 5.64 -3.92 7.97
C ALA A 185 7.00 -3.21 8.11
N SER A 186 7.96 -3.84 8.80
CA SER A 186 9.34 -3.34 8.91
C SER A 186 10.06 -3.40 7.55
N VAL A 187 9.85 -4.46 6.77
CA VAL A 187 10.41 -4.61 5.42
C VAL A 187 9.75 -3.64 4.44
N ASP A 188 8.41 -3.49 4.49
CA ASP A 188 7.68 -2.48 3.71
C ASP A 188 8.32 -1.10 3.91
N ARG A 189 8.55 -0.72 5.18
CA ARG A 189 9.17 0.58 5.50
C ARG A 189 10.60 0.70 5.00
N LEU A 190 11.40 -0.38 5.07
CA LEU A 190 12.75 -0.38 4.52
C LEU A 190 12.73 -0.16 3.00
N ILE A 191 11.80 -0.82 2.30
CA ILE A 191 11.63 -0.68 0.85
C ILE A 191 11.22 0.74 0.50
N GLU A 192 10.25 1.32 1.21
CA GLU A 192 9.85 2.72 1.01
C GLU A 192 11.06 3.67 1.12
N LEU A 193 11.91 3.50 2.14
CA LEU A 193 13.10 4.33 2.32
C LEU A 193 14.11 4.16 1.18
N ILE A 194 14.39 2.93 0.77
CA ILE A 194 15.33 2.64 -0.34
C ILE A 194 14.80 3.23 -1.66
N VAL A 195 13.50 3.11 -1.91
CA VAL A 195 12.85 3.68 -3.10
C VAL A 195 12.89 5.20 -3.05
N GLN A 196 12.63 5.82 -1.89
CA GLN A 196 12.70 7.27 -1.70
C GLN A 196 14.12 7.82 -1.89
N GLU A 197 15.15 7.06 -1.53
CA GLU A 197 16.55 7.43 -1.75
C GLU A 197 16.97 7.40 -3.24
N ASP A 198 16.25 6.63 -4.06
CA ASP A 198 16.42 6.49 -5.52
C ASP A 198 17.88 6.29 -5.98
N LYS A 199 18.63 5.42 -5.27
CA LYS A 199 20.05 5.14 -5.56
C LYS A 199 20.31 3.65 -5.61
N GLN A 200 20.58 3.14 -6.81
CA GLN A 200 20.86 1.71 -7.03
C GLN A 200 19.79 0.80 -6.37
N VAL A 201 18.51 1.20 -6.45
CA VAL A 201 17.38 0.63 -5.69
C VAL A 201 17.41 -0.89 -5.64
N LEU A 202 17.49 -1.57 -6.81
CA LEU A 202 17.49 -3.03 -6.85
C LEU A 202 18.69 -3.65 -6.11
N LYS A 203 19.89 -3.06 -6.23
CA LYS A 203 21.07 -3.54 -5.53
C LYS A 203 20.91 -3.35 -4.02
N GLU A 204 20.45 -2.19 -3.58
CA GLU A 204 20.18 -1.93 -2.17
C GLU A 204 19.15 -2.92 -1.62
N LEU A 205 18.03 -3.13 -2.31
CA LEU A 205 17.01 -4.12 -1.90
C LEU A 205 17.57 -5.53 -1.70
N LEU A 206 18.54 -5.95 -2.53
CA LEU A 206 19.12 -7.30 -2.48
C LEU A 206 20.33 -7.43 -1.56
N THR A 207 21.01 -6.34 -1.23
CA THR A 207 22.33 -6.39 -0.57
C THR A 207 22.44 -5.52 0.68
N THR A 208 21.42 -4.70 0.96
CA THR A 208 21.40 -3.83 2.13
C THR A 208 21.54 -4.65 3.41
N ASP A 209 22.29 -4.10 4.35
CA ASP A 209 22.42 -4.60 5.71
C ASP A 209 21.51 -3.83 6.69
N ARG A 210 20.74 -2.86 6.18
CA ARG A 210 19.78 -2.04 6.93
C ARG A 210 18.53 -2.84 7.28
N ILE A 211 17.99 -2.56 8.46
CA ILE A 211 16.72 -3.13 8.94
C ILE A 211 15.91 -2.04 9.65
N ILE A 212 14.58 -2.16 9.59
CA ILE A 212 13.68 -1.41 10.46
C ILE A 212 13.32 -2.32 11.63
N LEU A 213 13.52 -1.82 12.85
CA LEU A 213 13.30 -2.57 14.08
C LEU A 213 12.02 -2.11 14.76
N ASP A 214 11.15 -3.06 15.10
CA ASP A 214 10.16 -2.93 16.17
C ASP A 214 10.81 -3.31 17.52
N PRO A 215 11.06 -2.35 18.42
CA PRO A 215 11.69 -2.62 19.72
C PRO A 215 10.89 -3.60 20.60
N GLY A 216 9.58 -3.73 20.42
CA GLY A 216 8.75 -4.62 21.22
C GLY A 216 8.88 -6.10 20.83
N ASN A 217 9.10 -6.38 19.55
CA ASN A 217 9.00 -7.73 18.98
C ASN A 217 10.31 -8.21 18.34
N ASP A 218 11.01 -7.32 17.65
CA ASP A 218 12.15 -7.66 16.78
C ASP A 218 13.45 -7.78 17.57
N VAL A 219 13.51 -7.17 18.78
CA VAL A 219 14.68 -7.21 19.65
C VAL A 219 15.13 -8.65 19.87
N ILE A 220 14.27 -9.64 20.09
CA ILE A 220 14.75 -11.01 20.33
C ILE A 220 15.51 -11.62 19.14
N TYR A 221 15.16 -11.22 17.91
CA TYR A 221 15.75 -11.76 16.68
C TYR A 221 16.98 -11.00 16.22
N PHE A 222 17.05 -9.70 16.51
CA PHE A 222 18.16 -8.84 16.09
C PHE A 222 19.06 -8.39 17.24
N SER A 223 18.66 -8.53 18.51
CA SER A 223 19.44 -8.12 19.70
C SER A 223 20.73 -8.89 19.91
N THR A 224 20.93 -10.01 19.20
CA THR A 224 22.26 -10.62 19.17
C THR A 224 23.27 -9.77 18.40
N ARG A 225 22.86 -8.74 17.65
CA ARG A 225 23.71 -7.75 16.95
C ARG A 225 24.14 -6.56 17.81
N GLU A 226 23.66 -6.43 19.05
CA GLU A 226 24.17 -5.44 20.00
C GLU A 226 25.28 -6.03 20.85
N ASN A 227 26.51 -5.54 20.69
CA ASN A 227 27.43 -5.52 21.83
C ASN A 227 26.86 -4.53 22.85
N LEU A 228 25.95 -4.99 23.71
CA LEU A 228 25.61 -4.24 24.92
C LEU A 228 26.91 -4.00 25.68
N LYS A 229 27.40 -2.75 25.73
CA LYS A 229 28.42 -2.39 26.70
C LYS A 229 27.82 -2.70 28.07
N LYS A 230 28.59 -3.39 28.94
CA LYS A 230 28.18 -3.59 30.33
C LYS A 230 27.76 -2.23 30.88
N PRO A 231 26.56 -2.10 31.48
CA PRO A 231 26.13 -0.84 32.06
C PRO A 231 27.21 -0.35 33.02
N PRO A 232 27.54 0.95 33.03
CA PRO A 232 28.56 1.48 33.92
C PRO A 232 28.22 1.10 35.37
N PRO A 233 29.22 0.83 36.23
CA PRO A 233 28.99 0.51 37.63
C PRO A 233 28.12 1.58 38.28
N ARG A 234 26.92 1.20 38.72
CA ARG A 234 25.99 2.14 39.36
C ARG A 234 26.48 2.51 40.75
N ASP A 235 26.52 3.80 41.06
CA ASP A 235 26.68 4.25 42.43
C ASP A 235 25.42 3.92 43.23
N LYS A 236 25.57 3.40 44.46
CA LYS A 236 24.46 2.86 45.26
C LYS A 236 23.41 3.92 45.64
N LYS A 237 23.74 5.20 45.47
CA LYS A 237 22.89 6.35 45.79
C LYS A 237 21.93 6.74 44.65
N ASP A 238 22.13 6.27 43.42
CA ASP A 238 21.40 6.77 42.24
C ASP A 238 20.55 5.71 41.50
N LYS A 239 19.94 4.79 42.27
CA LYS A 239 19.18 3.64 41.74
C LYS A 239 17.94 3.97 40.90
N LYS A 240 17.46 5.23 40.89
CA LYS A 240 16.23 5.62 40.18
C LYS A 240 16.47 6.11 38.76
N LYS A 241 17.70 6.48 38.38
CA LYS A 241 17.99 6.96 37.03
C LYS A 241 18.27 5.76 36.12
N LYS A 242 17.34 5.47 35.20
CA LYS A 242 17.56 4.45 34.17
C LYS A 242 18.64 4.97 33.21
N PRO A 243 19.62 4.13 32.81
CA PRO A 243 20.61 4.52 31.83
C PRO A 243 19.92 4.92 30.53
N THR A 244 20.43 5.99 29.93
CA THR A 244 19.94 6.54 28.68
C THR A 244 20.27 5.63 27.51
N PRO A 245 19.53 5.72 26.38
CA PRO A 245 19.85 4.97 25.19
C PRO A 245 21.32 5.14 24.76
N GLU A 246 21.85 6.37 24.77
CA GLU A 246 23.25 6.64 24.39
C GLU A 246 24.28 5.94 25.31
N GLU A 247 24.00 5.85 26.62
CA GLU A 247 24.88 5.18 27.60
C GLU A 247 24.95 3.66 27.44
N LEU A 248 23.91 3.05 26.86
CA LEU A 248 23.87 1.63 26.54
C LEU A 248 24.39 1.34 25.12
N GLY A 249 24.80 2.37 24.37
CA GLY A 249 25.28 2.25 23.00
C GLY A 249 24.18 2.34 21.94
N TYR A 250 22.96 2.70 22.31
CA TYR A 250 21.92 3.06 21.34
C TYR A 250 22.17 4.47 20.81
N VAL A 251 22.13 4.66 19.49
CA VAL A 251 22.11 6.01 18.92
C VAL A 251 20.67 6.52 18.96
N ALA A 252 20.40 7.54 19.76
CA ALA A 252 19.11 8.24 19.71
C ALA A 252 19.07 9.10 18.43
N LEU A 253 18.02 8.93 17.64
CA LEU A 253 17.77 9.73 16.45
C LEU A 253 16.71 10.78 16.78
N ALA A 254 16.89 12.00 16.27
CA ALA A 254 15.86 13.03 16.29
C ALA A 254 14.60 12.48 15.59
N GLY A 255 13.42 12.83 16.10
CA GLY A 255 12.17 12.09 15.97
C GLY A 255 11.55 11.87 14.57
N VAL A 256 12.29 11.98 13.47
CA VAL A 256 11.75 11.84 12.11
C VAL A 256 12.51 10.85 11.21
N GLU A 257 13.75 10.44 11.51
CA GLU A 257 14.48 9.50 10.66
C GLU A 257 15.06 8.34 11.45
N ARG A 258 14.73 7.10 11.05
CA ARG A 258 15.34 5.87 11.55
C ARG A 258 16.17 5.24 10.44
N ILE A 259 17.49 5.41 10.50
CA ILE A 259 18.43 4.57 9.75
C ILE A 259 19.56 4.23 10.71
N ASN A 260 19.86 2.95 10.93
CA ASN A 260 21.12 2.49 11.47
C ASN A 260 21.46 1.06 11.02
N VAL A 261 22.77 0.76 11.09
CA VAL A 261 23.63 0.02 10.15
C VAL A 261 24.11 -1.34 10.73
N ARG A 262 24.42 -2.30 9.84
CA ARG A 262 25.39 -3.44 9.90
C ARG A 262 25.01 -4.87 10.38
N ILE A 263 25.54 -5.87 9.65
CA ILE A 263 25.50 -7.37 9.80
C ILE A 263 26.89 -7.97 9.41
N PRO A 264 27.45 -9.17 9.82
CA PRO A 264 27.06 -10.32 10.72
C PRO A 264 28.17 -10.67 11.79
N ALA A 265 28.31 -11.84 12.49
CA ALA A 265 27.81 -13.25 12.42
C ALA A 265 27.63 -13.91 13.80
N VAL A 266 27.26 -15.22 13.94
CA VAL A 266 26.97 -16.24 15.05
C VAL A 266 28.11 -17.30 15.41
N LYS A 267 28.83 -17.37 16.55
CA LYS A 267 29.44 -18.59 17.15
C LYS A 267 28.63 -19.26 18.28
N TYR A 268 29.02 -20.41 18.83
CA TYR A 268 28.34 -21.04 19.98
C TYR A 268 29.29 -21.11 21.18
N THR A 269 28.85 -20.70 22.37
CA THR A 269 29.66 -20.73 23.61
C THR A 269 28.95 -21.54 24.68
N GLY A 270 29.33 -22.82 24.82
CA GLY A 270 28.87 -23.66 25.95
C GLY A 270 27.85 -24.77 25.63
N GLY A 271 27.86 -25.34 24.42
CA GLY A 271 27.01 -26.49 24.03
C GLY A 271 25.95 -26.16 22.96
N SER A 272 25.27 -27.19 22.43
CA SER A 272 24.42 -27.13 21.21
C SER A 272 23.19 -26.21 21.28
N ASN A 273 22.87 -25.66 22.46
CA ASN A 273 21.70 -24.80 22.69
C ASN A 273 22.06 -23.31 22.86
N VAL A 274 23.34 -22.91 22.75
CA VAL A 274 23.79 -21.55 23.07
C VAL A 274 24.52 -20.91 21.88
N ARG A 275 23.81 -20.03 21.17
CA ARG A 275 24.31 -19.16 20.08
C ARG A 275 24.91 -17.86 20.63
N THR A 276 25.90 -17.30 19.95
CA THR A 276 26.75 -16.11 20.24
C THR A 276 26.98 -15.41 18.90
N LEU A 277 26.96 -14.10 18.66
CA LEU A 277 27.33 -13.55 17.32
C LEU A 277 28.86 -13.22 17.29
N VAL A 278 29.67 -13.70 16.31
CA VAL A 278 31.04 -13.23 15.99
C VAL A 278 31.13 -12.61 14.58
N THR A 279 31.75 -11.45 14.48
CA THR A 279 32.13 -10.69 13.25
C THR A 279 32.65 -11.52 12.10
#